data_AF-A0A1V1W031-F1
#
_entry.id   AF-A0A1V1W031-F1
#
_cell.length_a   1.000
_cell.length_b   1.000
_cell.length_c   1.000
_cell.angle_alpha   90.00
_cell.angle_beta   90.00
_cell.angle_gamma   90.00
#
_symmetry.space_group_name_H-M   'P 1'
#
loop_
_entity.id
_entity.type
_entity.pdbx_description
1 polymer ?
#
loop_
_entity_poly.entity_id
_entity_poly.type
_entity_poly.pdbx_seq_one_letter_code
_entity_poly.pdbx_strand_id
1 'polypeptide(L)' 'MSKKPSVEDHRETFRHLQEVAAQALEHWKLARQFHRERRDIISGLIDAGFSQADIARELGVTRQAIQKQLSL' A
#
# COMPACT_ATOMS: atom_id res chain seq x y z
N MET A 1 -24.81 -37.17 12.39
CA MET A 1 -24.20 -36.47 11.24
C MET A 1 -24.04 -35.01 11.60
N SER A 2 -22.84 -34.44 11.47
CA SER A 2 -22.61 -33.02 11.82
C SER A 2 -23.30 -32.13 10.79
N LYS A 3 -24.16 -31.21 11.25
CA LYS A 3 -24.85 -30.24 10.37
C LYS A 3 -23.79 -29.34 9.73
N LYS A 4 -23.77 -29.25 8.39
CA LYS A 4 -22.90 -28.31 7.70
C LYS A 4 -23.28 -26.88 8.12
N PRO A 5 -22.29 -25.99 8.38
CA PRO A 5 -22.60 -24.60 8.69
C PRO A 5 -23.36 -23.99 7.52
N SER A 6 -24.44 -23.26 7.82
CA SER A 6 -25.20 -22.52 6.82
C SER A 6 -24.80 -21.04 6.83
N VAL A 7 -24.91 -20.38 5.67
CA VAL A 7 -24.66 -18.93 5.57
C VAL A 7 -25.65 -18.16 6.46
N GLU A 8 -26.86 -18.69 6.64
CA GLU A 8 -27.88 -18.08 7.50
C GLU A 8 -27.42 -18.03 8.96
N ASP A 9 -26.84 -19.14 9.45
CA ASP A 9 -26.30 -19.25 10.81
C ASP A 9 -25.13 -18.27 11.06
N HIS A 10 -24.53 -17.71 10.00
CA HIS A 10 -23.36 -16.81 10.06
C HIS A 10 -23.57 -15.49 9.30
N ARG A 11 -24.81 -15.08 9.05
CA ARG A 11 -25.14 -13.93 8.20
C ARG A 11 -24.45 -12.64 8.65
N GLU A 12 -24.36 -12.42 9.97
CA GLU A 12 -23.67 -11.27 10.54
C GLU A 12 -22.16 -11.30 10.30
N THR A 13 -21.52 -12.47 10.44
CA THR A 13 -20.09 -12.65 10.15
C THR A 13 -19.79 -12.36 8.68
N PHE A 14 -20.63 -12.83 7.75
CA PHE A 14 -20.46 -12.53 6.33
C PHE A 14 -20.67 -11.04 6.02
N ARG A 15 -21.62 -10.38 6.68
CA ARG A 15 -21.79 -8.92 6.57
C ARG A 15 -20.54 -8.19 7.02
N HIS A 16 -20.01 -8.53 8.19
CA HIS A 16 -18.78 -7.92 8.70
C HIS A 16 -17.58 -8.17 7.78
N LEU A 17 -17.46 -9.38 7.21
CA LEU A 17 -16.42 -9.69 6.24
C LEU A 17 -16.50 -8.78 5.00
N GLN A 18 -17.71 -8.50 4.51
CA GLN A 18 -17.92 -7.59 3.37
C GLN A 18 -17.51 -6.15 3.72
N GLU A 19 -17.85 -5.69 4.93
CA GLU A 19 -17.45 -4.35 5.41
C GLU A 19 -15.93 -4.21 5.50
N VAL A 20 -15.25 -5.20 6.10
CA VAL A 20 -13.78 -5.21 6.20
C VAL A 20 -13.13 -5.29 4.82
N ALA A 21 -13.67 -6.11 3.91
CA ALA A 21 -13.16 -6.21 2.54
C ALA A 21 -13.30 -4.88 1.78
N ALA A 22 -14.41 -4.17 1.96
CA ALA A 22 -14.59 -2.84 1.37
C ALA A 22 -13.58 -1.83 1.93
N GLN A 23 -13.38 -1.79 3.25
CA GLN A 23 -12.40 -0.90 3.88
C GLN A 23 -10.97 -1.22 3.42
N ALA A 24 -10.61 -2.50 3.35
CA ALA A 24 -9.31 -2.93 2.87
C ALA A 24 -9.06 -2.49 1.42
N LEU A 25 -10.09 -2.58 0.56
CA LEU A 25 -10.00 -2.12 -0.82
C LEU A 25 -9.79 -0.60 -0.91
N GLU A 26 -10.51 0.19 -0.12
CA GLU A 26 -10.33 1.65 -0.09
C GLU A 26 -8.93 2.04 0.40
N HIS A 27 -8.44 1.42 1.48
CA HIS A 27 -7.07 1.66 1.95
C HIS A 27 -6.02 1.22 0.93
N TRP A 28 -6.26 0.12 0.20
CA TRP A 28 -5.37 -0.31 -0.87
C TRP A 28 -5.32 0.69 -2.02
N LYS A 29 -6.46 1.28 -2.42
CA LYS A 29 -6.50 2.33 -3.44
C LYS A 29 -5.67 3.56 -3.01
N LEU A 30 -5.84 4.00 -1.76
CA LEU A 30 -5.08 5.11 -1.19
C LEU A 30 -3.57 4.80 -1.14
N ALA A 31 -3.20 3.63 -0.65
CA ALA A 31 -1.80 3.20 -0.61
C ALA A 31 -1.19 3.18 -2.02
N ARG A 32 -1.94 2.68 -3.01
CA ARG A 32 -1.51 2.66 -4.41
C ARG A 32 -1.33 4.07 -4.98
N GLN A 33 -2.23 5.00 -4.65
CA GLN A 33 -2.10 6.40 -5.05
C GLN A 33 -0.82 7.01 -4.46
N PHE A 34 -0.63 6.91 -3.14
CA PHE A 34 0.56 7.48 -2.48
C PHE A 34 1.87 6.81 -2.91
N HIS A 35 1.85 5.52 -3.27
CA HIS A 35 3.02 4.87 -3.85
C HIS A 35 3.44 5.48 -5.18
N ARG A 36 2.47 5.82 -6.05
CA ARG A 36 2.74 6.51 -7.31
C ARG A 36 3.24 7.93 -7.07
N GLU A 37 2.53 8.69 -6.26
CA GLU A 37 2.89 10.07 -5.93
C GLU A 37 4.30 10.16 -5.35
N ARG A 38 4.64 9.27 -4.40
CA ARG A 38 5.99 9.19 -3.85
C ARG A 38 7.04 8.91 -4.93
N ARG A 39 6.76 8.00 -5.86
CA ARG A 39 7.68 7.68 -6.96
C ARG A 39 7.89 8.89 -7.86
N ASP A 40 6.82 9.59 -8.20
CA ASP A 40 6.87 10.78 -9.06
C ASP A 40 7.66 11.92 -8.38
N ILE A 41 7.49 12.10 -7.06
CA ILE A 41 8.29 13.06 -6.28
C ILE A 41 9.78 12.70 -6.30
N ILE A 42 10.13 11.43 -6.05
CA ILE A 42 11.54 10.98 -6.06
C ILE A 42 12.14 11.17 -7.46
N SER A 43 11.40 10.83 -8.51
CA SER A 43 11.82 11.07 -9.90
C SER A 43 12.05 12.56 -10.16
N GLY A 44 11.15 13.43 -9.73
CA GLY A 44 11.31 14.88 -9.88
C GLY A 44 12.54 15.44 -9.16
N LEU A 45 12.90 14.90 -7.98
CA LEU A 45 14.13 15.25 -7.29
C LEU A 45 15.38 14.79 -8.06
N ILE A 46 15.34 13.60 -8.65
CA ILE A 46 16.45 13.10 -9.49
C ILE A 46 16.61 13.98 -10.73
N ASP A 47 15.51 14.37 -11.38
CA ASP A 47 15.53 15.27 -12.53
C ASP A 47 16.06 16.67 -12.18
N ALA A 48 15.84 17.12 -10.95
CA ALA A 48 16.42 18.36 -10.40
C ALA A 48 17.93 18.23 -10.05
N GLY A 49 18.53 17.05 -10.20
CA GLY A 49 19.95 16.80 -10.01
C GLY A 49 20.34 16.16 -8.68
N PHE A 50 19.39 15.80 -7.82
CA PHE A 50 19.71 15.07 -6.58
C PHE A 50 20.08 13.62 -6.87
N SER A 51 21.13 13.12 -6.22
CA SER A 51 21.41 11.69 -6.27
C SER A 51 20.46 10.91 -5.35
N GLN A 52 20.24 9.62 -5.64
CA GLN A 52 19.49 8.73 -4.73
C GLN A 52 20.10 8.67 -3.32
N ALA A 53 21.41 8.88 -3.19
CA ALA A 53 22.09 8.91 -1.90
C ALA A 53 21.75 10.18 -1.11
N ASP A 54 21.60 11.32 -1.78
CA ASP A 54 21.21 12.58 -1.15
C ASP A 54 19.76 12.50 -0.66
N ILE A 55 18.86 12.00 -1.50
CA ILE A 55 17.46 11.77 -1.14
C ILE A 55 17.36 10.81 0.05
N ALA A 56 18.12 9.70 0.02
CA ALA A 56 18.12 8.74 1.11
C ALA A 56 18.60 9.34 2.44
N ARG A 57 19.67 10.15 2.40
CA ARG A 57 20.22 10.84 3.56
C ARG A 57 19.21 11.80 4.17
N GLU A 58 18.54 12.60 3.35
CA GLU A 58 17.54 13.57 3.80
C GLU A 58 16.32 12.87 4.42
N LEU A 59 15.88 11.76 3.83
CA LEU A 59 14.73 10.99 4.34
C LEU A 59 15.09 10.06 5.50
N GLY A 60 16.35 9.99 5.93
CA GLY A 60 16.78 9.09 7.00
C GLY A 60 16.65 7.61 6.66
N VAL A 61 16.76 7.25 5.37
CA VAL A 61 16.63 5.87 4.87
C VAL A 61 17.90 5.42 4.13
N THR A 62 17.94 4.15 3.76
CA THR A 62 19.05 3.63 2.94
C THR A 62 18.84 3.97 1.46
N ARG A 63 19.93 4.11 0.69
CA ARG A 63 19.85 4.23 -0.77
C ARG A 63 19.07 3.07 -1.41
N GLN A 64 19.22 1.86 -0.85
CA GLN A 64 18.48 0.68 -1.32
C GLN A 64 16.96 0.84 -1.12
N ALA A 65 16.50 1.53 -0.08
CA ALA A 65 15.10 1.83 0.11
C ALA A 65 14.56 2.73 -1.02
N ILE A 66 15.29 3.78 -1.39
CA ILE A 66 14.95 4.63 -2.54
C ILE A 66 14.95 3.83 -3.84
N GLN A 67 15.96 2.99 -4.06
CA GLN A 67 16.02 2.14 -5.24
C GLN A 67 14.79 1.21 -5.33
N LYS A 68 14.40 0.58 -4.21
CA LYS A 68 13.22 -0.27 -4.14
C LYS A 68 11.94 0.51 -4.47
N GLN A 69 11.84 1.75 -4.04
CA GLN A 69 10.67 2.61 -4.32
C GLN A 69 10.55 2.98 -5.80
N LEU A 70 11.67 3.04 -6.53
CA LEU A 70 11.69 3.32 -7.97
C LEU A 70 11.47 2.06 -8.84
N SER A 71 11.79 0.88 -8.31
CA SER A 71 11.65 -0.40 -9.03
C SER A 71 10.29 -1.09 -8.85
N LEU A 72 9.41 -0.54 -8.01
CA LEU A 72 8.04 -1.03 -7.74
C LEU A 72 7.02 -0.30 -8.62
#